data_AF-A0A1Q9LJX9-F1
#
_entry.id   AF-A0A1Q9LJX9-F1
#
_cell.length_a   1.000
_cell.length_b   1.000
_cell.length_c   1.000
_cell.angle_alpha   90.00
_cell.angle_beta   90.00
_cell.angle_gamma   90.00
#
_symmetry.space_group_name_H-M   'P 1'
#
loop_
_entity.id
_entity.type
_entity.pdbx_description
1 polymer ?
#
loop_
_entity_poly.entity_id
_entity_poly.type
_entity_poly.pdbx_seq_one_letter_code
_entity_poly.pdbx_strand_id
1 'polypeptide(L)'
;MQTFLPNPDFAASAAALDRGRLGKQRVETVQILRALVWPVYGWKNHPAVAMWRGFTPALTLYGLATCARWVELGHADTVAAQLLAFTGGEVPDPRVLAAEGQLPPWLGDPAVHGSHRAALLRKDPEHYGPLFDDVPEGAAYTWPLPAYPRWPVRRGHDRALTAAAAVDLLGVDVPLDPLVDVWEGGAVVLDGHPVQNRDTALAAALCTAGRTAWVTDDPLPALAPVRLAEVPRPHFGGSRQPDPAAVEAMTAEHAVRPDVLFLRDGDALPADVGLVVRDHAGVLRLEPARSPVR
;
A
#
# COMPACT_ATOMS: atom_id res chain seq x y z
N MET A 1 -10.29 3.84 13.98
CA MET A 1 -9.20 3.95 13.01
C MET A 1 -7.99 3.26 13.56
N GLN A 2 -7.20 2.62 12.71
CA GLN A 2 -5.98 1.90 13.10
C GLN A 2 -4.72 2.55 12.52
N THR A 3 -4.84 3.34 11.45
CA THR A 3 -3.78 4.20 10.93
C THR A 3 -4.27 5.65 10.84
N PHE A 4 -3.40 6.63 11.13
CA PHE A 4 -3.68 8.05 10.92
C PHE A 4 -2.63 8.69 10.00
N LEU A 5 -3.05 9.05 8.78
CA LEU A 5 -2.22 9.72 7.77
C LEU A 5 -2.86 11.05 7.34
N PRO A 6 -2.85 12.09 8.22
CA PRO A 6 -3.35 13.41 7.83
C PRO A 6 -2.54 14.08 6.72
N ASN A 7 -1.30 13.62 6.51
CA ASN A 7 -0.38 14.09 5.48
C ASN A 7 0.09 12.91 4.61
N PRO A 8 0.47 13.15 3.35
CA PRO A 8 0.93 12.09 2.48
C PRO A 8 2.37 11.64 2.84
N ASP A 9 3.16 12.48 3.51
CA ASP A 9 4.43 12.09 4.13
C ASP A 9 4.22 11.43 5.51
N PHE A 10 4.92 10.32 5.76
CA PHE A 10 4.76 9.53 6.99
C PHE A 10 5.32 10.25 8.23
N ALA A 11 6.43 10.97 8.10
CA ALA A 11 7.01 11.73 9.21
C ALA A 11 6.14 12.94 9.56
N ALA A 12 5.65 13.66 8.56
CA ALA A 12 4.70 14.76 8.72
C ALA A 12 3.38 14.27 9.34
N SER A 13 2.91 13.09 8.96
CA SER A 13 1.75 12.46 9.60
C SER A 13 2.00 12.16 11.08
N ALA A 14 3.13 11.54 11.42
CA ALA A 14 3.48 11.27 12.81
C ALA A 14 3.66 12.55 13.64
N ALA A 15 4.27 13.59 13.06
CA ALA A 15 4.51 14.87 13.74
C ALA A 15 3.22 15.61 14.13
N ALA A 16 2.14 15.44 13.36
CA ALA A 16 0.85 16.08 13.63
C ALA A 16 0.08 15.42 14.79
N LEU A 17 0.36 14.16 15.10
CA LEU A 17 -0.42 13.40 16.10
C LEU A 17 -0.16 13.89 17.52
N ASP A 18 -1.22 13.98 18.31
CA ASP A 18 -1.10 14.05 19.76
C ASP A 18 -0.41 12.80 20.32
N ARG A 19 0.21 12.95 21.50
CA ARG A 19 0.99 11.89 22.16
C ARG A 19 0.22 10.58 22.31
N GLY A 20 -1.08 10.65 22.63
CA GLY A 20 -1.90 9.46 22.87
C GLY A 20 -2.13 8.66 21.58
N ARG A 21 -2.44 9.34 20.48
CA ARG A 21 -2.60 8.71 19.17
C ARG A 21 -1.26 8.24 18.60
N LEU A 22 -0.20 9.04 18.70
CA LEU A 22 1.16 8.65 18.31
C LEU A 22 1.61 7.34 19.00
N GLY A 23 1.41 7.25 20.31
CA GLY A 23 1.75 6.05 21.08
C GLY A 23 1.01 4.79 20.60
N LYS A 24 -0.29 4.93 20.27
CA LYS A 24 -1.14 3.83 19.76
C LYS A 24 -0.72 3.39 18.36
N GLN A 25 -0.42 4.33 17.48
CA GLN A 25 -0.09 4.07 16.08
C GLN A 25 1.09 3.11 15.90
N ARG A 26 2.09 3.15 16.79
CA ARG A 26 3.20 2.19 16.79
C ARG A 26 2.72 0.75 16.94
N VAL A 27 1.86 0.50 17.93
CA VAL A 27 1.36 -0.85 18.24
C VAL A 27 0.32 -1.31 17.21
N GLU A 28 -0.60 -0.42 16.81
CA GLU A 28 -1.62 -0.71 15.80
C GLU A 28 -0.98 -1.06 14.44
N THR A 29 0.13 -0.42 14.08
CA THR A 29 0.89 -0.75 12.86
C THR A 29 1.40 -2.20 12.88
N VAL A 30 2.01 -2.65 13.99
CA VAL A 30 2.44 -4.06 14.14
C VAL A 30 1.25 -5.01 14.01
N GLN A 31 0.10 -4.63 14.56
CA GLN A 31 -1.09 -5.47 14.46
C GLN A 31 -1.63 -5.58 13.03
N ILE A 32 -1.59 -4.51 12.24
CA ILE A 32 -1.94 -4.55 10.82
C ILE A 32 -0.95 -5.42 10.05
N LEU A 33 0.36 -5.27 10.29
CA LEU A 33 1.38 -6.12 9.66
C LEU A 33 1.16 -7.61 9.94
N ARG A 34 0.83 -7.96 11.20
CA ARG A 34 0.43 -9.33 11.56
C ARG A 34 -0.84 -9.77 10.82
N ALA A 35 -1.84 -8.90 10.70
CA ALA A 35 -3.07 -9.22 9.98
C ALA A 35 -2.84 -9.45 8.48
N LEU A 36 -1.94 -8.69 7.87
CA LEU A 36 -1.55 -8.83 6.47
C LEU A 36 -0.77 -10.12 6.21
N VAL A 37 0.24 -10.39 7.05
CA VAL A 37 1.28 -11.37 6.72
C VAL A 37 1.06 -12.72 7.40
N TRP A 38 0.62 -12.76 8.66
CA TRP A 38 0.51 -14.05 9.36
C TRP A 38 -0.67 -14.85 8.82
N PRO A 39 -0.53 -16.15 8.48
CA PRO A 39 -1.60 -16.96 7.90
C PRO A 39 -2.87 -16.96 8.75
N VAL A 40 -2.73 -17.04 10.08
CA VAL A 40 -3.84 -17.00 11.04
C VAL A 40 -3.74 -15.77 11.93
N TYR A 41 -4.58 -14.78 11.63
CA TYR A 41 -4.78 -13.59 12.44
C TYR A 41 -6.21 -13.10 12.22
N GLY A 42 -6.82 -12.43 13.21
CA GLY A 42 -8.19 -11.92 13.03
C GLY A 42 -8.26 -10.77 12.01
N TRP A 43 -9.47 -10.22 11.80
CA TRP A 43 -9.72 -8.88 11.22
C TRP A 43 -9.00 -8.54 9.90
N LYS A 44 -8.55 -9.57 9.15
CA LYS A 44 -7.85 -9.43 7.85
C LYS A 44 -8.67 -8.73 6.76
N ASN A 45 -9.99 -8.75 6.89
CA ASN A 45 -10.93 -8.11 5.97
C ASN A 45 -11.35 -6.72 6.43
N HIS A 46 -10.83 -6.24 7.57
CA HIS A 46 -11.12 -4.89 8.03
C HIS A 46 -10.54 -3.86 7.04
N PRO A 47 -11.27 -2.78 6.67
CA PRO A 47 -10.80 -1.80 5.70
C PRO A 47 -9.42 -1.19 6.02
N ALA A 48 -9.14 -0.93 7.31
CA ALA A 48 -7.84 -0.44 7.77
C ALA A 48 -6.67 -1.41 7.53
N VAL A 49 -6.95 -2.72 7.37
CA VAL A 49 -5.95 -3.71 6.96
C VAL A 49 -5.92 -3.79 5.44
N ALA A 50 -7.10 -3.85 4.81
CA ALA A 50 -7.23 -4.04 3.37
C ALA A 50 -6.51 -2.96 2.54
N MET A 51 -6.55 -1.69 2.97
CA MET A 51 -5.86 -0.59 2.26
C MET A 51 -4.34 -0.76 2.14
N TRP A 52 -3.73 -1.58 3.00
CA TRP A 52 -2.27 -1.82 3.05
C TRP A 52 -1.83 -3.14 2.40
N ARG A 53 -2.77 -3.92 1.84
CA ARG A 53 -2.45 -5.18 1.13
C ARG A 53 -1.46 -4.91 0.01
N GLY A 54 -0.39 -5.70 -0.05
CA GLY A 54 0.69 -5.53 -1.03
C GLY A 54 1.75 -4.50 -0.68
N PHE A 55 1.60 -3.77 0.42
CA PHE A 55 2.46 -2.63 0.78
C PHE A 55 3.10 -2.78 2.15
N THR A 56 3.49 -4.01 2.52
CA THR A 56 4.16 -4.33 3.79
C THR A 56 5.37 -3.41 4.07
N PRO A 57 6.32 -3.18 3.13
CA PRO A 57 7.43 -2.26 3.36
C PRO A 57 6.98 -0.81 3.64
N ALA A 58 5.97 -0.31 2.93
CA ALA A 58 5.46 1.05 3.14
C ALA A 58 4.79 1.21 4.52
N LEU A 59 4.02 0.21 4.96
CA LEU A 59 3.42 0.20 6.30
C LEU A 59 4.48 0.11 7.40
N THR A 60 5.53 -0.70 7.19
CA THR A 60 6.69 -0.73 8.10
C THR A 60 7.34 0.65 8.18
N LEU A 61 7.54 1.33 7.05
CA LEU A 61 8.11 2.67 7.01
C LEU A 61 7.24 3.69 7.77
N TYR A 62 5.91 3.63 7.62
CA TYR A 62 4.97 4.43 8.42
C TYR A 62 5.13 4.18 9.93
N GLY A 63 5.20 2.92 10.34
CA GLY A 63 5.42 2.55 11.74
C GLY A 63 6.75 3.07 12.28
N LEU A 64 7.82 2.97 11.48
CA LEU A 64 9.15 3.46 11.86
C LEU A 64 9.18 4.99 11.97
N ALA A 65 8.49 5.72 11.10
CA ALA A 65 8.33 7.18 11.23
C ALA A 65 7.63 7.54 12.55
N THR A 66 6.61 6.77 12.92
CA THR A 66 5.89 6.93 14.21
C THR A 66 6.81 6.63 15.40
N CYS A 67 7.63 5.58 15.33
CA CYS A 67 8.63 5.27 16.36
C CYS A 67 9.71 6.35 16.47
N ALA A 68 10.23 6.85 15.35
CA ALA A 68 11.22 7.93 15.33
C ALA A 68 10.67 9.17 16.04
N ARG A 69 9.45 9.58 15.70
CA ARG A 69 8.79 10.73 16.35
C ARG A 69 8.56 10.50 17.84
N TRP A 70 8.22 9.28 18.26
CA TRP A 70 8.07 8.93 19.66
C TRP A 70 9.38 9.10 20.46
N VAL A 71 10.50 8.69 19.87
CA VAL A 71 11.84 8.84 20.47
C VAL A 71 12.27 10.31 20.53
N GLU A 72 12.00 11.09 19.49
CA GLU A 72 12.26 12.53 19.47
C GLU A 72 11.57 13.28 20.62
N LEU A 73 10.40 12.80 21.06
CA LEU A 73 9.68 13.33 22.22
C LEU A 73 10.26 12.87 23.58
N GLY A 74 11.40 12.18 23.57
CA GLY A 74 12.11 11.72 24.77
C GLY A 74 11.59 10.42 25.36
N HIS A 75 10.81 9.65 24.61
CA HIS A 75 10.27 8.38 25.09
C HIS A 75 11.09 7.17 24.60
N ALA A 76 11.15 6.12 25.42
CA ALA A 76 11.78 4.85 25.01
C ALA A 76 10.94 4.14 23.93
N ASP A 77 11.63 3.58 22.94
CA ASP A 77 11.00 2.73 21.92
C ASP A 77 11.16 1.24 22.22
N THR A 78 10.09 0.49 21.96
CA THR A 78 10.00 -0.96 22.13
C THR A 78 9.36 -1.65 20.92
N VAL A 79 9.12 -0.89 19.84
CA VAL A 79 8.29 -1.32 18.71
C VAL A 79 9.06 -1.37 17.39
N ALA A 80 10.08 -0.52 17.15
CA ALA A 80 10.80 -0.51 15.87
C ALA A 80 11.37 -1.88 15.49
N ALA A 81 11.93 -2.63 16.44
CA ALA A 81 12.42 -3.98 16.18
C ALA A 81 11.33 -4.98 15.75
N GLN A 82 10.09 -4.80 16.22
CA GLN A 82 8.96 -5.62 15.79
C GLN A 82 8.53 -5.30 14.36
N LEU A 83 8.60 -4.03 13.98
CA LEU A 83 8.31 -3.57 12.62
C LEU A 83 9.36 -4.11 11.64
N LEU A 84 10.65 -3.99 12.00
CA LEU A 84 11.76 -4.47 11.17
C LEU A 84 11.77 -5.98 10.94
N ALA A 85 11.11 -6.77 11.80
CA ALA A 85 10.96 -8.20 11.58
C ALA A 85 10.19 -8.52 10.28
N PHE A 86 9.32 -7.63 9.80
CA PHE A 86 8.57 -7.78 8.55
C PHE A 86 9.34 -7.37 7.30
N THR A 87 10.54 -6.81 7.46
CA THR A 87 11.41 -6.33 6.36
C THR A 87 12.82 -6.91 6.47
N GLY A 88 12.98 -8.07 7.10
CA GLY A 88 14.29 -8.72 7.22
C GLY A 88 15.32 -7.96 8.07
N GLY A 89 14.89 -6.95 8.84
CA GLY A 89 15.78 -6.04 9.56
C GLY A 89 16.12 -4.75 8.81
N GLU A 90 15.67 -4.60 7.57
CA GLU A 90 16.00 -3.44 6.73
C GLU A 90 14.99 -2.30 6.95
N VAL A 91 15.50 -1.07 7.05
CA VAL A 91 14.67 0.14 7.02
C VAL A 91 14.35 0.43 5.55
N PRO A 92 13.07 0.38 5.12
CA PRO A 92 12.72 0.64 3.73
C PRO A 92 13.08 2.06 3.31
N ASP A 93 13.66 2.24 2.12
CA ASP A 93 13.91 3.56 1.56
C ASP A 93 12.68 4.02 0.76
N PRO A 94 12.02 5.14 1.13
CA PRO A 94 10.82 5.61 0.42
C PRO A 94 11.06 5.87 -1.07
N ARG A 95 12.27 6.25 -1.49
CA ARG A 95 12.60 6.51 -2.89
C ARG A 95 12.67 5.21 -3.69
N VAL A 96 13.23 4.17 -3.09
CA VAL A 96 13.26 2.82 -3.68
C VAL A 96 11.83 2.29 -3.77
N LEU A 97 11.04 2.42 -2.70
CA LEU A 97 9.64 2.00 -2.73
C LEU A 97 8.84 2.73 -3.82
N ALA A 98 9.06 4.03 -4.01
CA ALA A 98 8.43 4.79 -5.09
C ALA A 98 8.85 4.26 -6.47
N ALA A 99 10.16 4.13 -6.71
CA ALA A 99 10.70 3.66 -7.99
C ALA A 99 10.29 2.23 -8.34
N GLU A 100 10.07 1.37 -7.33
CA GLU A 100 9.61 0.00 -7.51
C GLU A 100 8.08 -0.14 -7.45
N GLY A 101 7.34 0.97 -7.38
CA GLY A 101 5.88 0.97 -7.33
C GLY A 101 5.30 0.25 -6.10
N GLN A 102 6.03 0.26 -4.99
CA GLN A 102 5.70 -0.37 -3.71
C GLN A 102 5.11 0.59 -2.68
N LEU A 103 4.64 1.76 -3.13
CA LEU A 103 3.82 2.65 -2.33
C LEU A 103 2.34 2.49 -2.72
N PRO A 104 1.42 2.58 -1.76
CA PRO A 104 0.00 2.47 -2.08
C PRO A 104 -0.45 3.55 -3.07
N PRO A 105 -1.27 3.23 -4.08
CA PRO A 105 -1.72 4.21 -5.08
C PRO A 105 -2.56 5.34 -4.45
N TRP A 106 -3.23 5.09 -3.33
CA TRP A 106 -3.98 6.12 -2.59
C TRP A 106 -3.09 7.10 -1.81
N LEU A 107 -1.78 6.84 -1.66
CA LEU A 107 -0.89 7.73 -0.91
C LEU A 107 -0.64 9.02 -1.72
N GLY A 108 -1.13 10.15 -1.21
CA GLY A 108 -1.19 11.41 -1.95
C GLY A 108 -2.61 11.88 -2.24
N ASP A 109 -3.60 10.98 -2.20
CA ASP A 109 -5.00 11.30 -2.47
C ASP A 109 -5.54 12.32 -1.44
N PRO A 110 -5.90 13.54 -1.86
CA PRO A 110 -6.39 14.58 -0.95
C PRO A 110 -7.65 14.18 -0.19
N ALA A 111 -8.53 13.36 -0.78
CA ALA A 111 -9.76 12.91 -0.15
C ALA A 111 -9.47 11.93 0.99
N VAL A 112 -8.48 11.03 0.82
CA VAL A 112 -8.02 10.15 1.90
C VAL A 112 -7.43 11.00 3.02
N HIS A 113 -6.40 11.80 2.74
CA HIS A 113 -5.70 12.59 3.76
C HIS A 113 -6.61 13.58 4.48
N GLY A 114 -7.50 14.27 3.75
CA GLY A 114 -8.50 15.17 4.32
C GLY A 114 -9.49 14.45 5.25
N SER A 115 -9.92 13.23 4.91
CA SER A 115 -10.79 12.44 5.77
C SER A 115 -10.11 12.00 7.09
N HIS A 116 -8.79 11.73 7.05
CA HIS A 116 -7.99 11.47 8.26
C HIS A 116 -7.87 12.73 9.12
N ARG A 117 -7.61 13.91 8.51
CA ARG A 117 -7.62 15.20 9.22
C ARG A 117 -8.97 15.45 9.90
N ALA A 118 -10.07 15.26 9.18
CA ALA A 118 -11.42 15.44 9.73
C ALA A 118 -11.73 14.55 10.92
N ALA A 119 -11.29 13.31 10.86
CA ALA A 119 -11.52 12.40 11.96
C ALA A 119 -10.61 12.65 13.16
N LEU A 120 -9.39 13.15 12.97
CA LEU A 120 -8.54 13.66 14.05
C LEU A 120 -9.17 14.89 14.70
N LEU A 121 -9.65 15.84 13.91
CA LEU A 121 -10.34 17.04 14.40
C LEU A 121 -11.56 16.69 15.25
N ARG A 122 -12.43 15.77 14.80
CA ARG A 122 -13.55 15.25 15.62
C ARG A 122 -13.11 14.58 16.92
N LYS A 123 -11.89 14.06 16.94
CA LYS A 123 -11.35 13.25 18.02
C LYS A 123 -10.68 14.12 19.09
N ASP A 124 -10.17 15.29 18.73
CA ASP A 124 -9.58 16.28 19.64
C ASP A 124 -9.55 17.69 18.97
N PRO A 125 -10.65 18.45 19.04
CA PRO A 125 -10.74 19.73 18.34
C PRO A 125 -9.71 20.77 18.79
N GLU A 126 -9.31 20.75 20.07
CA GLU A 126 -8.36 21.72 20.63
C GLU A 126 -6.95 21.50 20.09
N HIS A 127 -6.51 20.24 19.99
CA HIS A 127 -5.19 19.90 19.44
C HIS A 127 -5.13 20.09 17.92
N TYR A 128 -6.16 19.62 17.20
CA TYR A 128 -6.12 19.56 15.73
C TYR A 128 -6.70 20.79 15.02
N GLY A 129 -7.54 21.59 15.69
CA GLY A 129 -8.12 22.81 15.09
C GLY A 129 -7.07 23.79 14.55
N PRO A 130 -6.00 24.09 15.30
CA PRO A 130 -4.90 24.94 14.79
C PRO A 130 -4.06 24.30 13.67
N LEU A 131 -4.14 22.98 13.47
CA LEU A 131 -3.34 22.25 12.48
C LEU A 131 -4.09 22.06 11.15
N PHE A 132 -5.42 21.93 11.21
CA PHE A 132 -6.28 21.54 10.09
C PHE A 132 -7.48 22.48 9.95
N ASP A 133 -7.21 23.69 9.45
CA ASP A 133 -8.23 24.71 9.16
C ASP A 133 -8.92 24.53 7.79
N ASP A 134 -8.42 23.59 6.99
CA ASP A 134 -8.87 23.28 5.63
C ASP A 134 -9.98 22.21 5.56
N VAL A 135 -10.39 21.67 6.71
CA VAL A 135 -11.32 20.52 6.75
C VAL A 135 -12.78 20.97 6.69
N PRO A 136 -13.56 20.51 5.69
CA PRO A 136 -14.99 20.78 5.65
C PRO A 136 -15.73 20.17 6.86
N GLU A 137 -16.65 20.94 7.43
CA GLU A 137 -17.51 20.45 8.50
C GLU A 137 -18.32 19.22 8.04
N GLY A 138 -18.38 18.18 8.89
CA GLY A 138 -19.14 16.96 8.57
C GLY A 138 -18.49 16.02 7.54
N ALA A 139 -17.24 16.26 7.11
CA ALA A 139 -16.55 15.39 6.16
C ALA A 139 -16.54 13.91 6.60
N ALA A 140 -17.09 13.04 5.74
CA ALA A 140 -17.14 11.60 5.98
C ALA A 140 -15.72 10.99 5.99
N TYR A 141 -15.57 9.85 6.66
CA TYR A 141 -14.30 9.12 6.63
C TYR A 141 -14.19 8.28 5.36
N THR A 142 -13.05 8.36 4.67
CA THR A 142 -12.81 7.66 3.41
C THR A 142 -11.84 6.50 3.64
N TRP A 143 -12.27 5.28 3.32
CA TRP A 143 -11.35 4.16 3.13
C TRP A 143 -11.01 4.08 1.65
N PRO A 144 -9.73 4.11 1.24
CA PRO A 144 -9.39 3.91 -0.16
C PRO A 144 -9.75 2.49 -0.59
N LEU A 145 -10.09 2.34 -1.87
CA LEU A 145 -10.25 1.03 -2.47
C LEU A 145 -8.92 0.26 -2.34
N PRO A 146 -8.90 -0.95 -1.76
CA PRO A 146 -7.68 -1.75 -1.71
C PRO A 146 -7.14 -1.99 -3.11
N ALA A 147 -5.85 -1.73 -3.33
CA ALA A 147 -5.22 -1.97 -4.62
C ALA A 147 -5.27 -3.45 -5.00
N TYR A 148 -5.20 -4.34 -4.01
CA TYR A 148 -5.34 -5.78 -4.20
C TYR A 148 -6.59 -6.31 -3.46
N PRO A 149 -7.53 -6.97 -4.17
CA PRO A 149 -8.71 -7.58 -3.53
C PRO A 149 -8.33 -8.74 -2.61
N ARG A 150 -7.24 -9.44 -2.94
CA ARG A 150 -6.63 -10.50 -2.14
C ARG A 150 -5.11 -10.30 -2.15
N TRP A 151 -4.44 -10.65 -1.06
CA TRP A 151 -2.98 -10.66 -0.98
C TRP A 151 -2.52 -11.92 -0.26
N PRO A 152 -1.45 -12.59 -0.73
CA PRO A 152 -0.73 -12.32 -1.98
C PRO A 152 -1.54 -12.64 -3.24
N VAL A 153 -1.26 -11.90 -4.32
CA VAL A 153 -1.73 -12.26 -5.67
C VAL A 153 -0.65 -13.12 -6.33
N ARG A 154 0.41 -12.50 -6.88
CA ARG A 154 1.49 -13.20 -7.58
C ARG A 154 2.83 -12.51 -7.28
N ARG A 155 3.94 -13.27 -7.36
CA ARG A 155 5.26 -12.85 -6.82
C ARG A 155 6.40 -13.21 -7.77
N GLY A 156 6.96 -12.24 -8.49
CA GLY A 156 8.20 -12.42 -9.27
C GLY A 156 8.04 -13.33 -10.49
N HIS A 157 6.90 -13.27 -11.17
CA HIS A 157 6.64 -14.08 -12.36
C HIS A 157 6.47 -13.20 -13.61
N ASP A 158 7.07 -13.63 -14.72
CA ASP A 158 7.05 -12.92 -16.01
C ASP A 158 6.09 -13.53 -17.04
N ARG A 159 5.59 -14.75 -16.81
CA ARG A 159 4.71 -15.46 -17.76
C ARG A 159 3.25 -15.06 -17.59
N ALA A 160 2.46 -14.98 -18.65
CA ALA A 160 1.01 -14.81 -18.53
C ALA A 160 0.34 -16.02 -17.83
N LEU A 161 -0.68 -15.76 -17.00
CA LEU A 161 -1.64 -16.76 -16.52
C LEU A 161 -2.78 -16.95 -17.52
N THR A 162 -3.53 -18.05 -17.37
CA THR A 162 -4.85 -18.15 -18.00
C THR A 162 -5.84 -17.25 -17.23
N ALA A 163 -6.89 -16.77 -17.91
CA ALA A 163 -7.94 -16.00 -17.24
C ALA A 163 -8.54 -16.74 -16.03
N ALA A 164 -8.81 -18.04 -16.16
CA ALA A 164 -9.31 -18.85 -15.05
C ALA A 164 -8.37 -18.85 -13.83
N ALA A 165 -7.06 -18.98 -14.04
CA ALA A 165 -6.08 -18.94 -12.97
C ALA A 165 -5.95 -17.53 -12.35
N ALA A 166 -6.01 -16.47 -13.16
CA ALA A 166 -5.97 -15.09 -12.67
C ALA A 166 -7.20 -14.76 -11.80
N VAL A 167 -8.39 -15.15 -12.24
CA VAL A 167 -9.66 -14.96 -11.53
C VAL A 167 -9.67 -15.72 -10.20
N ASP A 168 -9.24 -16.99 -10.19
CA ASP A 168 -9.13 -17.79 -8.96
C ASP A 168 -8.13 -17.18 -7.96
N LEU A 169 -6.98 -16.71 -8.45
CA LEU A 169 -5.94 -16.10 -7.64
C LEU A 169 -6.38 -14.78 -6.99
N LEU A 170 -7.09 -13.95 -7.74
CA LEU A 170 -7.65 -12.69 -7.25
C LEU A 170 -8.87 -12.92 -6.35
N GLY A 171 -9.61 -14.03 -6.55
CA GLY A 171 -10.85 -14.33 -5.83
C GLY A 171 -11.98 -13.35 -6.20
N VAL A 172 -12.06 -12.98 -7.49
CA VAL A 172 -13.00 -12.00 -8.04
C VAL A 172 -13.77 -12.62 -9.19
N ASP A 173 -14.78 -11.93 -9.70
CA ASP A 173 -15.45 -12.26 -10.96
C ASP A 173 -15.32 -11.06 -11.89
N VAL A 174 -14.91 -11.28 -13.14
CA VAL A 174 -14.58 -10.21 -14.09
C VAL A 174 -15.07 -10.56 -15.50
N PRO A 175 -15.51 -9.57 -16.30
CA PRO A 175 -15.80 -9.80 -17.70
C PRO A 175 -14.53 -10.23 -18.45
N LEU A 176 -14.68 -11.21 -19.35
CA LEU A 176 -13.55 -11.73 -20.13
C LEU A 176 -13.26 -10.91 -21.39
N ASP A 177 -14.27 -10.27 -21.98
CA ASP A 177 -14.12 -9.53 -23.25
C ASP A 177 -13.00 -8.47 -23.18
N PRO A 178 -12.91 -7.62 -22.12
CA PRO A 178 -11.80 -6.69 -21.95
C PRO A 178 -10.41 -7.34 -21.93
N LEU A 179 -10.31 -8.58 -21.43
CA LEU A 179 -9.04 -9.30 -21.34
C LEU A 179 -8.59 -9.75 -22.73
N VAL A 180 -9.53 -10.23 -23.54
CA VAL A 180 -9.26 -10.68 -24.92
C VAL A 180 -8.75 -9.51 -25.77
N ASP A 181 -9.41 -8.35 -25.71
CA ASP A 181 -8.99 -7.18 -26.47
C ASP A 181 -7.56 -6.73 -26.12
N VAL A 182 -7.19 -6.76 -24.83
CA VAL A 182 -5.82 -6.46 -24.38
C VAL A 182 -4.82 -7.49 -24.94
N TRP A 183 -5.15 -8.79 -24.91
CA TRP A 183 -4.28 -9.84 -25.45
C TRP A 183 -4.07 -9.75 -26.96
N GLU A 184 -5.08 -9.30 -27.68
CA GLU A 184 -5.00 -9.07 -29.14
C GLU A 184 -4.20 -7.80 -29.49
N GLY A 185 -3.70 -7.07 -28.49
CA GLY A 185 -2.90 -5.86 -28.67
C GLY A 185 -3.72 -4.57 -28.66
N GLY A 186 -5.01 -4.65 -28.37
CA GLY A 186 -5.92 -3.52 -28.29
C GLY A 186 -5.77 -2.71 -27.00
N ALA A 187 -6.19 -1.44 -27.07
CA ALA A 187 -6.37 -0.61 -25.89
C ALA A 187 -7.82 -0.70 -25.40
N VAL A 188 -8.01 -0.83 -24.10
CA VAL A 188 -9.33 -0.96 -23.47
C VAL A 188 -9.55 0.16 -22.48
N VAL A 189 -10.76 0.72 -22.46
CA VAL A 189 -11.18 1.71 -21.46
C VAL A 189 -12.22 1.08 -20.56
N LEU A 190 -12.01 1.19 -19.24
CA LEU A 190 -12.93 0.77 -18.20
C LEU A 190 -13.41 2.02 -17.44
N ASP A 191 -14.66 2.40 -17.63
CA ASP A 191 -15.29 3.59 -17.02
C ASP A 191 -16.46 3.20 -16.10
N GLY A 192 -16.56 1.92 -15.75
CA GLY A 192 -17.61 1.34 -14.91
C GLY A 192 -17.34 1.49 -13.41
N HIS A 193 -17.88 0.55 -12.63
CA HIS A 193 -17.76 0.58 -11.17
C HIS A 193 -16.29 0.41 -10.72
N PRO A 194 -15.75 1.24 -9.80
CA PRO A 194 -14.32 1.24 -9.47
C PRO A 194 -13.76 -0.13 -9.03
N VAL A 195 -14.54 -0.89 -8.26
CA VAL A 195 -14.17 -2.26 -7.84
C VAL A 195 -14.01 -3.18 -9.07
N GLN A 196 -14.96 -3.13 -10.00
CA GLN A 196 -14.96 -3.99 -11.18
C GLN A 196 -13.86 -3.56 -12.16
N ASN A 197 -13.63 -2.26 -12.33
CA ASN A 197 -12.52 -1.73 -13.13
C ASN A 197 -11.18 -2.24 -12.57
N ARG A 198 -10.97 -2.10 -11.25
CA ARG A 198 -9.76 -2.60 -10.57
C ARG A 198 -9.57 -4.09 -10.81
N ASP A 199 -10.60 -4.88 -10.56
CA ASP A 199 -10.52 -6.34 -10.63
C ASP A 199 -10.25 -6.81 -12.07
N THR A 200 -10.90 -6.20 -13.05
CA THR A 200 -10.67 -6.47 -14.48
C THR A 200 -9.26 -6.10 -14.91
N ALA A 201 -8.76 -4.93 -14.49
CA ALA A 201 -7.40 -4.49 -14.81
C ALA A 201 -6.32 -5.37 -14.17
N LEU A 202 -6.53 -5.83 -12.93
CA LEU A 202 -5.63 -6.80 -12.31
C LEU A 202 -5.67 -8.17 -13.00
N ALA A 203 -6.85 -8.62 -13.44
CA ALA A 203 -6.94 -9.86 -14.22
C ALA A 203 -6.18 -9.73 -15.55
N ALA A 204 -6.30 -8.59 -16.23
CA ALA A 204 -5.52 -8.29 -17.44
C ALA A 204 -4.02 -8.27 -17.16
N ALA A 205 -3.60 -7.66 -16.05
CA ALA A 205 -2.21 -7.63 -15.60
C ALA A 205 -1.64 -9.04 -15.44
N LEU A 206 -2.36 -9.93 -14.76
CA LEU A 206 -1.92 -11.31 -14.54
C LEU A 206 -1.93 -12.17 -15.80
N CYS A 207 -2.75 -11.82 -16.79
CA CYS A 207 -2.84 -12.53 -18.06
C CYS A 207 -1.94 -11.92 -19.15
N THR A 208 -1.15 -10.89 -18.82
CA THR A 208 -0.17 -10.30 -19.73
C THR A 208 1.24 -10.74 -19.31
N ALA A 209 2.11 -11.01 -20.28
CA ALA A 209 3.51 -11.34 -19.99
C ALA A 209 4.29 -10.08 -19.58
N GLY A 210 5.26 -10.23 -18.68
CA GLY A 210 5.98 -9.11 -18.06
C GLY A 210 5.24 -8.50 -16.87
N ARG A 211 5.80 -7.42 -16.33
CA ARG A 211 5.16 -6.67 -15.24
C ARG A 211 4.08 -5.74 -15.77
N THR A 212 3.22 -5.27 -14.88
CA THR A 212 2.24 -4.23 -15.18
C THR A 212 2.63 -2.93 -14.50
N ALA A 213 2.61 -1.82 -15.23
CA ALA A 213 2.71 -0.49 -14.66
C ALA A 213 1.29 0.07 -14.46
N TRP A 214 0.88 0.26 -13.21
CA TRP A 214 -0.33 0.99 -12.84
C TRP A 214 0.02 2.44 -12.57
N VAL A 215 -0.26 3.31 -13.52
CA VAL A 215 0.08 4.73 -13.51
C VAL A 215 -1.13 5.54 -13.07
N THR A 216 -0.95 6.37 -12.05
CA THR A 216 -1.96 7.31 -11.55
C THR A 216 -1.47 8.73 -11.75
N ASP A 217 -2.37 9.67 -12.02
CA ASP A 217 -1.96 11.05 -12.33
C ASP A 217 -1.46 11.83 -11.11
N ASP A 218 -1.93 11.48 -9.92
CA ASP A 218 -1.59 12.20 -8.72
C ASP A 218 -0.09 12.01 -8.40
N PRO A 219 0.70 13.09 -8.36
CA PRO A 219 2.12 12.98 -8.09
C PRO A 219 2.33 12.43 -6.68
N LEU A 220 3.34 11.58 -6.53
CA LEU A 220 3.73 11.11 -5.21
C LEU A 220 4.31 12.31 -4.44
N PRO A 221 3.92 12.53 -3.18
CA PRO A 221 4.64 13.49 -2.34
C PRO A 221 6.12 13.13 -2.24
N ALA A 222 6.97 14.13 -2.00
CA ALA A 222 8.33 13.86 -1.55
C ALA A 222 8.29 13.25 -0.15
N LEU A 223 8.51 11.93 -0.07
CA LEU A 223 8.57 11.20 1.19
C LEU A 223 9.94 11.36 1.85
N ALA A 224 9.94 11.79 3.11
CA ALA A 224 11.15 11.93 3.91
C ALA A 224 11.68 10.55 4.32
N PRO A 225 12.99 10.28 4.16
CA PRO A 225 13.60 9.08 4.71
C PRO A 225 13.46 9.07 6.24
N VAL A 226 13.05 7.93 6.78
CA VAL A 226 13.01 7.74 8.24
C VAL A 226 14.43 7.56 8.76
N ARG A 227 14.81 8.39 9.73
CA ARG A 227 16.10 8.28 10.41
C ARG A 227 15.90 7.79 11.83
N LEU A 228 16.39 6.58 12.11
CA LEU A 228 16.48 6.05 13.46
C LEU A 228 17.86 6.40 14.05
N ALA A 229 17.91 6.73 15.34
CA ALA A 229 19.19 6.98 16.03
C ALA A 229 20.07 5.71 16.06
N GLU A 230 19.43 4.56 16.23
CA GLU A 230 20.01 3.23 16.11
C GLU A 230 18.98 2.31 15.45
N VAL A 231 19.41 1.45 14.52
CA VAL A 231 18.55 0.43 13.92
C VAL A 231 18.59 -0.80 14.82
N PRO A 232 17.49 -1.11 15.56
CA PRO A 232 17.52 -2.24 16.49
C PRO A 232 17.47 -3.56 15.72
N ARG A 233 18.05 -4.61 16.32
CA ARG A 233 17.93 -5.97 15.78
C ARG A 233 16.45 -6.39 15.77
N PRO A 234 15.93 -6.97 14.66
CA PRO A 234 14.54 -7.36 14.58
C PRO A 234 14.19 -8.43 15.63
N HIS A 235 13.06 -8.29 16.31
CA HIS A 235 12.51 -9.28 17.25
C HIS A 235 10.99 -9.16 17.34
N PHE A 236 10.29 -10.24 17.72
CA PHE A 236 8.82 -10.30 17.65
C PHE A 236 8.08 -9.71 18.87
N GLY A 237 8.78 -8.99 19.75
CA GLY A 237 8.26 -8.54 21.04
C GLY A 237 8.05 -9.69 22.03
N GLY A 238 7.41 -9.43 23.18
CA GLY A 238 7.07 -10.46 24.17
C GLY A 238 5.60 -10.89 24.19
N SER A 239 4.70 -10.11 23.58
CA SER A 239 3.25 -10.29 23.72
C SER A 239 2.68 -11.41 22.85
N ARG A 240 3.20 -11.61 21.63
CA ARG A 240 2.75 -12.66 20.72
C ARG A 240 3.87 -13.07 19.77
N GLN A 241 4.39 -14.28 19.96
CA GLN A 241 5.39 -14.87 19.08
C GLN A 241 4.74 -15.40 17.79
N PRO A 242 5.38 -15.26 16.63
CA PRO A 242 4.96 -15.95 15.42
C PRO A 242 5.19 -17.45 15.57
N ASP A 243 4.27 -18.25 15.05
CA ASP A 243 4.51 -19.67 14.81
C ASP A 243 5.40 -19.87 13.56
N PRO A 244 5.87 -21.09 13.27
CA PRO A 244 6.71 -21.33 12.10
C PRO A 244 6.08 -20.89 10.77
N ALA A 245 4.76 -21.03 10.62
CA ALA A 245 4.06 -20.62 9.40
C ALA A 245 4.03 -19.09 9.24
N ALA A 246 3.92 -18.35 10.34
CA ALA A 246 4.04 -16.90 10.35
C ALA A 246 5.47 -16.44 10.01
N VAL A 247 6.51 -17.13 10.51
CA VAL A 247 7.91 -16.83 10.16
C VAL A 247 8.17 -17.08 8.67
N GLU A 248 7.68 -18.21 8.14
CA GLU A 248 7.76 -18.52 6.72
C GLU A 248 7.04 -17.46 5.87
N ALA A 249 5.82 -17.08 6.26
CA ALA A 249 5.05 -16.04 5.55
C ALA A 249 5.75 -14.68 5.57
N MET A 250 6.38 -14.29 6.68
CA MET A 250 7.17 -13.05 6.78
C MET A 250 8.40 -13.09 5.88
N THR A 251 9.10 -14.23 5.85
CA THR A 251 10.26 -14.43 4.96
C THR A 251 9.83 -14.36 3.50
N ALA A 252 8.74 -15.04 3.16
CA ALA A 252 8.18 -15.02 1.82
C ALA A 252 7.74 -13.61 1.41
N GLU A 253 7.10 -12.84 2.31
CA GLU A 253 6.67 -11.45 2.08
C GLU A 253 7.84 -10.52 1.79
N HIS A 254 8.95 -10.66 2.51
CA HIS A 254 10.15 -9.84 2.29
C HIS A 254 10.86 -10.14 0.96
N ALA A 255 10.87 -11.40 0.52
CA ALA A 255 11.53 -11.81 -0.72
C ALA A 255 10.80 -11.39 -2.01
N VAL A 256 9.60 -10.80 -1.92
CA VAL A 256 8.73 -10.53 -3.07
C VAL A 256 9.29 -9.45 -3.97
N ARG A 257 9.10 -9.67 -5.28
CA ARG A 257 9.09 -8.62 -6.29
C ARG A 257 7.65 -8.48 -6.82
N PRO A 258 7.06 -7.27 -6.81
CA PRO A 258 5.68 -7.08 -7.22
C PRO A 258 5.55 -7.20 -8.75
N ASP A 259 4.52 -7.92 -9.20
CA ASP A 259 4.21 -8.06 -10.62
C ASP A 259 3.44 -6.84 -11.16
N VAL A 260 2.83 -6.04 -10.27
CA VAL A 260 2.16 -4.77 -10.57
C VAL A 260 2.88 -3.64 -9.81
N LEU A 261 3.33 -2.64 -10.55
CA LEU A 261 4.06 -1.48 -10.05
C LEU A 261 3.10 -0.28 -10.01
N PHE A 262 2.84 0.28 -8.83
CA PHE A 262 2.01 1.48 -8.71
C PHE A 262 2.88 2.73 -8.86
N LEU A 263 2.94 3.24 -10.09
CA LEU A 263 3.73 4.39 -10.51
C LEU A 263 2.86 5.64 -10.63
N ARG A 264 3.50 6.80 -10.75
CA ARG A 264 2.85 8.09 -10.99
C ARG A 264 3.15 8.60 -12.39
N ASP A 265 2.33 9.54 -12.87
CA ASP A 265 2.61 10.17 -14.15
C ASP A 265 3.99 10.86 -14.13
N GLY A 266 4.74 10.67 -15.21
CA GLY A 266 6.14 11.09 -15.32
C GLY A 266 7.18 10.08 -14.82
N ASP A 267 6.80 9.02 -14.11
CA ASP A 267 7.74 7.95 -13.72
C ASP A 267 8.20 7.15 -14.96
N ALA A 268 9.46 6.73 -14.93
CA ALA A 268 10.01 5.89 -15.99
C ALA A 268 9.42 4.48 -15.93
N LEU A 269 8.88 4.01 -17.06
CA LEU A 269 8.37 2.64 -17.17
C LEU A 269 9.55 1.65 -17.30
N PRO A 270 9.60 0.58 -16.47
CA PRO A 270 10.59 -0.47 -16.66
C PRO A 270 10.46 -1.18 -18.02
N ALA A 271 11.59 -1.67 -18.54
CA ALA A 271 11.66 -2.29 -19.87
C ALA A 271 10.90 -3.62 -19.97
N ASP A 272 10.65 -4.28 -18.84
CA ASP A 272 9.92 -5.55 -18.73
C ASP A 272 8.43 -5.36 -18.46
N VAL A 273 7.91 -4.13 -18.56
CA VAL A 273 6.47 -3.87 -18.51
C VAL A 273 5.83 -4.38 -19.80
N GLY A 274 4.83 -5.25 -19.68
CA GLY A 274 4.01 -5.72 -20.80
C GLY A 274 2.63 -5.06 -20.87
N LEU A 275 2.14 -4.51 -19.77
CA LEU A 275 0.86 -3.80 -19.69
C LEU A 275 1.01 -2.48 -18.94
N VAL A 276 0.43 -1.41 -19.47
CA VAL A 276 0.27 -0.12 -18.80
C VAL A 276 -1.21 0.08 -18.50
N VAL A 277 -1.55 0.29 -17.23
CA VAL A 277 -2.88 0.70 -16.77
C VAL A 277 -2.78 2.15 -16.36
N ARG A 278 -3.44 3.06 -17.08
CA ARG A 278 -3.52 4.48 -16.71
C ARG A 278 -4.83 4.74 -15.99
N ASP A 279 -4.77 5.22 -14.76
CA ASP A 279 -5.90 5.51 -13.89
C ASP A 279 -6.09 7.03 -13.78
N HIS A 280 -7.10 7.52 -14.49
CA HIS A 280 -7.53 8.91 -14.47
C HIS A 280 -8.85 9.02 -13.71
N ALA A 281 -8.78 9.34 -12.42
CA ALA A 281 -9.94 9.48 -11.55
C ALA A 281 -10.92 8.27 -11.58
N GLY A 282 -10.39 7.05 -11.63
CA GLY A 282 -11.16 5.81 -11.65
C GLY A 282 -11.56 5.30 -13.03
N VAL A 283 -11.28 6.08 -14.09
CA VAL A 283 -11.35 5.61 -15.48
C VAL A 283 -10.01 4.97 -15.83
N LEU A 284 -10.02 3.67 -16.10
CA LEU A 284 -8.80 2.91 -16.40
C LEU A 284 -8.64 2.74 -17.90
N ARG A 285 -7.45 3.05 -18.41
CA ARG A 285 -7.06 2.78 -19.78
C ARG A 285 -5.92 1.76 -19.78
N LEU A 286 -6.22 0.57 -20.29
CA LEU A 286 -5.29 -0.56 -20.39
C LEU A 286 -4.67 -0.54 -21.78
N GLU A 287 -3.35 -0.52 -21.84
CA GLU A 287 -2.59 -0.49 -23.08
C GLU A 287 -1.42 -1.46 -22.99
N PRO A 288 -1.27 -2.40 -23.94
CA PRO A 288 -0.06 -3.19 -24.06
C PRO A 288 1.14 -2.26 -24.20
N ALA A 289 2.16 -2.46 -23.36
CA ALA A 289 3.43 -1.79 -23.58
C ALA A 289 3.97 -2.31 -24.91
N ARG A 290 4.12 -1.40 -25.89
CA ARG A 290 4.48 -1.72 -27.28
C ARG A 290 5.44 -2.92 -27.35
N SER A 291 5.00 -4.01 -27.97
CA SER A 291 5.77 -5.27 -28.00
C SER A 291 7.20 -5.06 -28.48
N PRO A 292 8.17 -5.83 -27.95
CA PRO A 292 9.43 -6.04 -28.65
C PRO A 292 9.10 -6.61 -30.03
N VAL A 293 9.85 -6.16 -31.03
CA VAL A 293 9.79 -6.66 -32.41
C VAL A 293 9.61 -8.19 -32.40
N ARG A 294 8.57 -8.67 -33.11
CA ARG A 294 8.24 -10.08 -33.32
C ARG A 294 9.43 -10.92 -33.76
#